data_AF-A0AA91VF53-F1
#
_entry.id   AF-A0AA91VF53-F1
#
_cell.length_a   1.000
_cell.length_b   1.000
_cell.length_c   1.000
_cell.angle_alpha   90.00
_cell.angle_beta   90.00
_cell.angle_gamma   90.00
#
_symmetry.space_group_name_H-M   'P 1'
#
loop_
_entity.id
_entity.type
_entity.pdbx_description
1 polymer ?
#
loop_
_entity_poly.entity_id
_entity_poly.type
_entity_poly.pdbx_seq_one_letter_code
_entity_poly.pdbx_strand_id
1 'polypeptide(L)' 'MGSQLRFAVENRKRYLIDQLIGAGVFKVLDRQLYELSLEELEKEFRDIEKYAEIRA' A
#
# COMPACT_ATOMS: atom_id res chain seq x y z
N MET A 1 -11.28 16.13 -18.81
CA MET A 1 -11.24 15.89 -17.35
C MET A 1 -10.77 14.46 -17.08
N GLY A 2 -9.50 14.14 -17.31
CA GLY A 2 -8.92 12.81 -17.00
C GLY A 2 -7.97 12.81 -15.80
N SER A 3 -7.70 14.00 -15.25
CA SER A 3 -6.62 14.20 -14.27
C SER A 3 -7.04 13.81 -12.85
N GLN A 4 -8.29 14.06 -12.44
CA GLN A 4 -8.75 13.82 -11.06
C GLN A 4 -8.68 12.34 -10.67
N LEU A 5 -9.04 11.43 -11.58
CA LEU A 5 -8.97 10.00 -11.31
C LEU A 5 -7.52 9.54 -11.09
N ARG A 6 -6.60 10.05 -11.92
CA ARG A 6 -5.18 9.76 -11.80
C ARG A 6 -4.59 10.31 -10.50
N PHE A 7 -4.95 11.53 -10.13
CA PHE A 7 -4.55 12.12 -8.85
C PHE A 7 -5.08 11.33 -7.64
N ALA A 8 -6.33 10.87 -7.68
CA ALA A 8 -6.91 10.05 -6.62
C ALA A 8 -6.17 8.71 -6.48
N VAL A 9 -5.86 8.07 -7.61
CA VAL A 9 -5.10 6.81 -7.65
C VAL A 9 -3.68 6.98 -7.12
N GLU A 10 -2.97 8.04 -7.52
CA GLU A 10 -1.61 8.30 -7.03
C GLU A 10 -1.57 8.66 -5.55
N ASN A 11 -2.54 9.44 -5.06
CA ASN A 11 -2.67 9.72 -3.63
C ASN A 11 -2.95 8.44 -2.83
N ARG A 12 -3.81 7.55 -3.34
CA ARG A 12 -4.09 6.26 -2.70
C ARG A 12 -2.84 5.39 -2.64
N LYS A 13 -2.07 5.31 -3.73
CA LYS A 13 -0.77 4.60 -3.74
C LYS A 13 0.18 5.14 -2.67
N ARG A 14 0.39 6.46 -2.63
CA ARG A 14 1.28 7.07 -1.63
C ARG A 14 0.81 6.76 -0.21
N TYR A 15 -0.48 6.92 0.06
CA TYR A 15 -1.05 6.62 1.36
C TYR A 15 -0.77 5.18 1.80
N LEU A 16 -0.98 4.20 0.91
CA LEU A 16 -0.69 2.79 1.22
C LEU A 16 0.80 2.57 1.48
N ILE A 17 1.67 3.16 0.66
CA ILE A 17 3.13 3.04 0.85
C ILE A 17 3.54 3.60 2.21
N ASP A 18 3.06 4.78 2.59
CA ASP A 18 3.33 5.38 3.91
C ASP A 18 2.82 4.49 5.07
N GLN A 19 1.63 3.90 4.92
CA GLN A 19 1.10 2.97 5.92
C GLN A 19 1.93 1.69 6.05
N LEU A 20 2.31 1.09 4.91
CA LEU A 20 3.16 -0.10 4.87
C LEU A 20 4.52 0.18 5.52
N ILE A 21 5.14 1.31 5.19
CA ILE A 21 6.39 1.77 5.81
C ILE A 21 6.22 1.97 7.32
N GLY A 22 5.13 2.59 7.75
CA GLY A 22 4.79 2.77 9.17
C GLY A 22 4.58 1.46 9.92
N ALA A 23 4.08 0.43 9.23
CA ALA A 23 3.95 -0.93 9.76
C ALA A 23 5.28 -1.71 9.77
N GLY A 24 6.38 -1.14 9.27
CA GLY A 24 7.69 -1.77 9.17
C GLY A 24 7.92 -2.58 7.90
N VAL A 25 7.02 -2.45 6.91
CA VAL A 25 7.15 -3.09 5.59
C VAL A 25 7.74 -2.08 4.62
N PHE A 26 9.01 -2.28 4.25
CA PHE A 26 9.73 -1.39 3.32
C PHE A 26 9.85 -1.97 1.91
N LYS A 27 9.77 -3.30 1.80
CA LYS A 27 9.87 -4.05 0.54
C LYS A 27 9.05 -5.32 0.65
N VAL A 28 8.42 -5.72 -0.45
CA VAL A 28 7.61 -6.93 -0.55
C VAL A 28 8.18 -7.77 -1.68
N LEU A 29 8.44 -9.05 -1.42
CA LEU A 29 8.96 -10.00 -2.43
C LEU A 29 10.22 -9.49 -3.16
N ASP A 30 11.12 -8.84 -2.41
CA ASP A 30 12.36 -8.24 -2.91
C ASP A 30 12.18 -7.09 -3.93
N ARG A 31 10.96 -6.57 -4.06
CA ARG A 31 10.62 -5.36 -4.82
C ARG A 31 10.32 -4.20 -3.88
N GLN A 32 10.67 -3.00 -4.30
CA GLN A 32 10.32 -1.79 -3.56
C GLN A 32 8.82 -1.55 -3.63
N LEU A 33 8.22 -0.96 -2.58
CA LEU A 33 6.78 -0.65 -2.56
C LEU A 33 6.34 0.24 -3.73
N TYR A 34 7.23 1.11 -4.22
CA TYR A 34 6.98 1.97 -5.38
C TYR A 34 6.91 1.20 -6.70
N GLU A 35 7.52 0.01 -6.77
CA GLU A 35 7.47 -0.88 -7.93
C GLU A 35 6.17 -1.70 -7.96
N LEU A 36 5.43 -1.72 -6.86
CA LEU A 36 4.17 -2.45 -6.76
C LEU A 36 3.01 -1.67 -7.39
N SER A 37 2.05 -2.43 -7.91
CA SER A 37 0.77 -1.93 -8.41
C SER A 37 -0.13 -1.49 -7.25
N LEU A 38 -1.14 -0.67 -7.53
CA LEU A 38 -2.08 -0.21 -6.47
C LEU A 38 -2.77 -1.42 -5.82
N GLU A 39 -3.23 -2.38 -6.62
CA GLU A 39 -3.86 -3.60 -6.13
C GLU A 39 -2.92 -4.43 -5.24
N GLU A 40 -1.63 -4.50 -5.58
CA GLU A 40 -0.64 -5.21 -4.76
C GLU A 40 -0.46 -4.51 -3.41
N LEU A 41 -0.31 -3.19 -3.41
CA LEU A 41 -0.22 -2.39 -2.17
C LEU A 41 -1.47 -2.53 -1.30
N GLU A 42 -2.67 -2.52 -1.90
CA GLU A 42 -3.93 -2.72 -1.17
C GLU A 42 -4.03 -4.12 -0.57
N LYS A 43 -3.56 -5.14 -1.30
CA LYS A 43 -3.55 -6.51 -0.82
C LYS A 43 -2.62 -6.67 0.38
N GLU A 44 -1.39 -6.19 0.27
CA GLU A 44 -0.41 -6.24 1.36
C GLU A 44 -0.89 -5.47 2.59
N PHE A 45 -1.50 -4.29 2.38
CA PHE A 45 -2.06 -3.50 3.47
C PHE A 45 -3.19 -4.25 4.18
N ARG A 46 -4.11 -4.86 3.42
CA ARG A 46 -5.21 -5.66 3.96
C ARG A 46 -4.72 -6.91 4.71
N ASP A 47 -3.69 -7.56 4.19
CA ASP A 47 -3.06 -8.69 4.88
C ASP A 47 -2.45 -8.22 6.21
N ILE A 48 -1.73 -7.09 6.24
CA ILE A 48 -1.16 -6.52 7.48
C ILE A 48 -2.26 -6.15 8.48
N GLU A 49 -3.33 -5.48 8.07
CA GLU A 49 -4.47 -5.18 8.95
C GLU A 49 -5.04 -6.47 9.56
N LYS A 50 -5.23 -7.49 8.74
CA LYS A 50 -5.71 -8.80 9.19
C LYS A 50 -4.74 -9.47 10.17
N TYR A 51 -3.43 -9.40 9.94
CA TYR A 51 -2.42 -9.92 10.87
C TYR A 51 -2.29 -9.10 12.15
N ALA A 52 -2.61 -7.80 12.10
CA ALA A 52 -2.63 -6.91 13.26
C ALA A 52 -3.84 -7.21 14.15
N GLU A 53 -5.04 -7.40 13.57
CA GLU A 53 -6.26 -7.78 14.30
C GLU A 53 -6.14 -9.15 14.99
N ILE A 54 -5.38 -10.10 14.42
CA ILE A 54 -5.18 -11.43 15.03
C ILE A 54 -4.26 -11.36 16.27
N ARG A 55 -3.52 -10.27 16.47
CA ARG A 55 -2.60 -10.08 17.61
C ARG A 55 -3.13 -9.15 18.71
N ALA A 56 -4.34 -8.60 18.57
CA ALA A 56 -5.02 -7.80 19.59
C ALA A 56 -6.00 -8.66 20.41
#